data_AF-A0A257H7X3-F1
#
_entry.id   AF-A0A257H7X3-F1
#
_cell.length_a   1.000
_cell.length_b   1.000
_cell.length_c   1.000
_cell.angle_alpha   90.00
_cell.angle_beta   90.00
_cell.angle_gamma   90.00
#
_symmetry.space_group_name_H-M   'P 1'
#
loop_
_entity.id
_entity.type
_entity.pdbx_description
1 polymer ?
#
loop_
_entity_poly.entity_id
_entity_poly.type
_entity_poly.pdbx_seq_one_letter_code
_entity_poly.pdbx_strand_id
1 'polypeptide(L)'
;MDITPLEELLEQRDTVASAELMQQLREGLSHAPAGSGEGRATHQLLLDFFKLDAHASKTSFASAFKRYPETAKALLTLCTRHQLTDLDTLLHSVMQGRAKPDGRFKKALHTQALANTDHPGLLAALQGFASAAFATPDHEAEIELSLAWSAMEDCLLDQVAEHATQLDFAWGPIQRKKREEAQAVRTALAAMPAAHWLQAFWTDISPYVMVQPSEWDLNHDNDHAAVIQIPVQHVALDNPLTDAQAMHLAACPSALQLLAVYREVPGAALFCTDPQDLWTAGFLLLPPTQWDEARSEMLGWLSNVDFQDDPEGPPTWVRSAIAFGKIPGDASYWMLPVEGPLAGHVLLSNEDASAETSRYPSFDSFIATLRLFPQQILGSGGYVSYTRADSPHQLYPIGYGHACVCQN
;
A
#
# COMPACT_ATOMS: atom_id res chain seq x y z
N MET A 1 21.01 -5.45 -22.55
CA MET A 1 21.34 -4.22 -21.82
C MET A 1 20.55 -4.30 -20.54
N ASP A 2 21.21 -4.14 -19.41
CA ASP A 2 20.53 -4.15 -18.11
C ASP A 2 19.72 -2.86 -18.01
N ILE A 3 18.43 -2.98 -17.71
CA ILE A 3 17.52 -1.84 -17.50
C ILE A 3 18.02 -1.08 -16.26
N THR A 4 18.17 0.24 -16.37
CA THR A 4 18.55 1.09 -15.24
C THR A 4 17.38 1.25 -14.25
N PRO A 5 17.64 1.55 -12.96
CA PRO A 5 16.58 1.82 -11.99
C PRO A 5 15.57 2.88 -12.42
N LEU A 6 16.01 3.90 -13.18
CA LEU A 6 15.13 4.95 -13.67
C LEU A 6 14.25 4.47 -14.83
N GLU A 7 14.81 3.69 -15.75
CA GLU A 7 14.02 3.05 -16.82
C GLU A 7 12.98 2.10 -16.24
N GLU A 8 13.33 1.31 -15.22
CA GLU A 8 12.41 0.43 -14.50
C GLU A 8 11.29 1.22 -13.77
N LEU A 9 11.57 2.42 -13.26
CA LEU A 9 10.54 3.31 -12.72
C LEU A 9 9.58 3.79 -13.83
N LEU A 10 10.13 4.21 -14.96
CA LEU A 10 9.36 4.79 -16.07
C LEU A 10 8.51 3.73 -16.81
N GLU A 11 8.91 2.46 -16.82
CA GLU A 11 8.11 1.35 -17.37
C GLU A 11 6.76 1.18 -16.64
N GLN A 12 6.63 1.69 -15.41
CA GLN A 12 5.39 1.60 -14.62
C GLN A 12 4.36 2.69 -14.96
N ARG A 13 4.72 3.66 -15.82
CA ARG A 13 3.91 4.86 -16.12
C ARG A 13 2.49 4.60 -16.57
N ASP A 14 2.26 3.52 -17.32
CA ASP A 14 0.92 3.19 -17.82
C ASP A 14 0.03 2.53 -16.75
N THR A 15 0.60 2.16 -15.60
CA THR A 15 -0.07 1.37 -14.55
C THR A 15 -0.08 2.03 -13.18
N VAL A 16 0.72 3.09 -12.98
CA VAL A 16 0.90 3.77 -11.70
C VAL A 16 0.63 5.26 -11.88
N ALA A 17 -0.07 5.87 -10.93
CA ALA A 17 -0.38 7.30 -10.97
C ALA A 17 0.90 8.16 -10.97
N SER A 18 0.89 9.25 -11.73
CA SER A 18 2.04 10.14 -11.94
C SER A 18 2.58 10.69 -10.61
N ALA A 19 1.70 11.05 -9.67
CA ALA A 19 2.08 11.52 -8.34
C ALA A 19 2.91 10.49 -7.56
N GLU A 20 2.58 9.20 -7.66
CA GLU A 20 3.33 8.13 -7.00
C GLU A 20 4.72 7.96 -7.64
N LEU A 21 4.81 8.00 -8.96
CA LEU A 21 6.09 7.95 -9.68
C LEU A 21 6.96 9.17 -9.36
N MET A 22 6.36 10.36 -9.27
CA MET A 22 7.06 11.59 -8.89
C MET A 22 7.57 11.54 -7.45
N GLN A 23 6.84 10.92 -6.53
CA GLN A 23 7.31 10.69 -5.16
C GLN A 23 8.51 9.72 -5.14
N GLN A 24 8.44 8.60 -5.87
CA GLN A 24 9.58 7.68 -5.98
C GLN A 24 10.80 8.35 -6.63
N LEU A 25 10.57 9.15 -7.67
CA LEU A 25 11.59 9.95 -8.33
C LEU A 25 12.23 10.93 -7.34
N ARG A 26 11.43 11.64 -6.55
CA ARG A 26 11.91 12.58 -5.53
C ARG A 26 12.83 11.94 -4.49
N GLU A 27 12.49 10.74 -4.04
CA GLU A 27 13.28 10.02 -3.04
C GLU A 27 14.58 9.47 -3.59
N GLY A 28 14.62 9.16 -4.89
CA GLY A 28 15.75 8.49 -5.53
C GLY A 28 16.65 9.37 -6.38
N LEU A 29 16.20 10.56 -6.78
CA LEU A 29 16.95 11.49 -7.60
C LEU A 29 18.10 12.11 -6.80
N SER A 30 19.31 12.07 -7.38
CA SER A 30 20.49 12.67 -6.76
C SER A 30 20.30 14.17 -6.48
N HIS A 31 20.79 14.66 -5.35
CA HIS A 31 20.73 16.09 -5.02
C HIS A 31 21.75 16.94 -5.80
N ALA A 32 22.75 16.30 -6.41
CA ALA A 32 23.70 16.96 -7.29
C ALA A 32 23.20 16.85 -8.73
N PRO A 33 22.96 17.98 -9.43
CA PRO A 33 22.51 17.92 -10.82
C PRO A 33 23.60 17.33 -11.73
N ALA A 34 23.18 16.67 -12.80
CA ALA A 34 24.08 16.12 -13.82
C ALA A 34 25.13 17.14 -14.31
N GLY A 35 26.33 16.66 -14.67
CA GLY A 35 27.50 17.52 -14.92
C GLY A 35 27.30 18.58 -16.02
N SER A 36 26.57 18.26 -17.10
CA SER A 36 26.31 19.16 -18.24
C SER A 36 25.19 18.65 -19.16
N GLY A 37 24.68 19.49 -20.06
CA GLY A 37 23.74 19.11 -21.13
C GLY A 37 22.26 19.32 -20.77
N GLU A 38 21.37 18.86 -21.64
CA GLU A 38 19.91 18.98 -21.45
C GLU A 38 19.42 18.20 -20.23
N GLY A 39 20.01 17.03 -19.93
CA GLY A 39 19.73 16.28 -18.71
C GLY A 39 20.02 17.07 -17.42
N ARG A 40 21.00 17.97 -17.42
CA ARG A 40 21.24 18.88 -16.27
C ARG A 40 20.07 19.85 -16.08
N ALA A 41 19.49 20.37 -17.16
CA ALA A 41 18.37 21.29 -17.08
C ALA A 41 17.11 20.57 -16.55
N THR A 42 16.83 19.38 -17.06
CA THR A 42 15.73 18.53 -16.57
C THR A 42 15.92 18.14 -15.11
N HIS A 43 17.12 17.73 -14.72
CA HIS A 43 17.45 17.42 -13.32
C HIS A 43 17.21 18.62 -12.40
N GLN A 44 17.70 19.80 -12.78
CA GLN A 44 17.52 21.01 -12.00
C GLN A 44 16.04 21.40 -11.89
N LEU A 45 15.29 21.27 -12.99
CA LEU A 45 13.84 21.53 -13.01
C LEU A 45 13.10 20.61 -12.03
N LEU A 46 13.42 19.32 -11.99
CA LEU A 46 12.83 18.36 -11.04
C LEU A 46 13.13 18.75 -9.59
N LEU A 47 14.39 19.07 -9.27
CA LEU A 47 14.78 19.48 -7.91
C LEU A 47 14.05 20.74 -7.46
N ASP A 48 13.83 21.69 -8.36
CA ASP A 48 13.11 22.92 -8.03
C ASP A 48 11.60 22.72 -8.01
N PHE A 49 11.06 21.86 -8.88
CA PHE A 49 9.68 21.41 -8.83
C PHE A 49 9.35 20.79 -7.48
N PHE A 50 10.16 19.86 -6.96
CA PHE A 50 9.89 19.24 -5.65
C PHE A 50 9.90 20.22 -4.48
N LYS A 51 10.69 21.31 -4.55
CA LYS A 51 10.66 22.40 -3.54
C LYS A 51 9.39 23.24 -3.65
N LEU A 52 8.96 23.52 -4.88
CA LEU A 52 7.75 24.26 -5.17
C LEU A 52 6.53 23.47 -4.70
N ASP A 53 6.43 22.22 -5.11
CA ASP A 53 5.34 21.30 -4.78
C ASP A 53 5.20 21.14 -3.26
N ALA A 54 6.29 20.82 -2.56
CA ALA A 54 6.28 20.69 -1.10
C ALA A 54 5.88 21.99 -0.36
N HIS A 55 6.08 23.17 -0.97
CA HIS A 55 5.62 24.44 -0.40
C HIS A 55 4.15 24.71 -0.75
N ALA A 56 3.71 24.31 -1.94
CA ALA A 56 2.31 24.39 -2.35
C ALA A 56 1.43 23.53 -1.44
N SER A 57 1.78 22.26 -1.20
CA SER A 57 1.04 21.36 -0.32
C SER A 57 0.95 21.86 1.14
N LYS A 58 1.92 22.67 1.59
CA LYS A 58 1.94 23.25 2.95
C LYS A 58 1.19 24.57 3.06
N THR A 59 1.05 25.31 1.95
CA THR A 59 0.53 26.68 1.99
C THR A 59 -0.51 26.91 0.90
N SER A 60 -0.06 27.19 -0.32
CA SER A 60 -0.87 27.33 -1.54
C SER A 60 0.04 27.43 -2.77
N PHE A 61 -0.49 27.16 -3.96
CA PHE A 61 0.20 27.39 -5.23
C PHE A 61 0.56 28.86 -5.41
N ALA A 62 -0.33 29.80 -5.09
CA ALA A 62 -0.02 31.23 -5.16
C ALA A 62 1.21 31.61 -4.32
N SER A 63 1.29 31.07 -3.09
CA SER A 63 2.43 31.26 -2.18
C SER A 63 3.70 30.60 -2.74
N ALA A 64 3.59 29.40 -3.30
CA ALA A 64 4.69 28.66 -3.90
C ALA A 64 5.26 29.38 -5.13
N PHE A 65 4.41 29.84 -6.05
CA PHE A 65 4.83 30.57 -7.25
C PHE A 65 5.50 31.89 -6.92
N LYS A 66 5.03 32.59 -5.88
CA LYS A 66 5.70 33.81 -5.40
C LYS A 66 7.09 33.51 -4.84
N ARG A 67 7.26 32.37 -4.16
CA ARG A 67 8.54 31.94 -3.58
C ARG A 67 9.51 31.37 -4.62
N TYR A 68 9.00 30.67 -5.63
CA TYR A 68 9.78 30.00 -6.67
C TYR A 68 9.36 30.47 -8.08
N PRO A 69 9.52 31.77 -8.41
CA PRO A 69 8.97 32.35 -9.63
C PRO A 69 9.64 31.82 -10.91
N GLU A 70 10.92 31.49 -10.87
CA GLU A 70 11.64 30.95 -12.03
C GLU A 70 11.21 29.51 -12.34
N THR A 71 10.99 28.70 -11.31
CA THR A 71 10.42 27.35 -11.46
C THR A 71 9.02 27.43 -12.07
N ALA A 72 8.15 28.32 -11.55
CA ALA A 72 6.81 28.50 -12.09
C ALA A 72 6.82 28.93 -13.57
N LYS A 73 7.74 29.81 -13.98
CA LYS A 73 7.94 30.17 -15.41
C LYS A 73 8.41 28.99 -16.27
N ALA A 74 9.28 28.15 -15.73
CA ALA A 74 9.73 26.95 -16.43
C ALA A 74 8.57 25.96 -16.64
N LEU A 75 7.71 25.79 -15.62
CA LEU A 75 6.50 24.98 -15.71
C LEU A 75 5.48 25.55 -16.73
N LEU A 76 5.30 26.88 -16.80
CA LEU A 76 4.50 27.51 -17.88
C LEU A 76 5.07 27.21 -19.28
N THR A 77 6.39 27.26 -19.43
CA THR A 77 7.05 26.91 -20.69
C THR A 77 6.77 25.45 -21.06
N LEU A 78 6.75 24.55 -20.06
CA LEU A 78 6.38 23.16 -20.24
C LEU A 78 4.92 23.00 -20.68
N CYS A 79 3.97 23.69 -20.01
CA CYS A 79 2.57 23.70 -20.44
C CYS A 79 2.40 24.15 -21.88
N THR A 80 3.05 25.26 -22.26
CA THR A 80 3.00 25.78 -23.63
C THR A 80 3.55 24.77 -24.63
N ARG A 81 4.68 24.12 -24.32
CA ARG A 81 5.29 23.10 -25.20
C ARG A 81 4.41 21.88 -25.41
N HIS A 82 3.71 21.43 -24.36
CA HIS A 82 2.82 20.26 -24.39
C HIS A 82 1.35 20.64 -24.68
N GLN A 83 1.08 21.89 -25.05
CA GLN A 83 -0.25 22.41 -25.40
C GLN A 83 -1.30 22.27 -24.27
N LEU A 84 -0.86 22.27 -23.01
CA LEU A 84 -1.74 22.25 -21.83
C LEU A 84 -2.39 23.62 -21.58
N THR A 85 -3.21 24.07 -22.52
CA THR A 85 -3.72 25.46 -22.62
C THR A 85 -4.52 25.89 -21.38
N ASP A 86 -5.36 24.99 -20.86
CA ASP A 86 -6.19 25.28 -19.68
C ASP A 86 -5.32 25.42 -18.42
N LEU A 87 -4.36 24.51 -18.22
CA LEU A 87 -3.41 24.57 -17.10
C LEU A 87 -2.47 25.77 -17.21
N ASP A 88 -1.98 26.10 -18.41
CA ASP A 88 -1.17 27.29 -18.69
C ASP A 88 -1.91 28.56 -18.27
N THR A 89 -3.16 28.70 -18.70
CA THR A 89 -4.01 29.85 -18.36
C THR A 89 -4.23 29.98 -16.86
N LEU A 90 -4.52 28.85 -16.20
CA LEU A 90 -4.77 28.82 -14.77
C LEU A 90 -3.51 29.19 -13.96
N LEU A 91 -2.38 28.54 -14.25
CA LEU A 91 -1.07 28.86 -13.67
C LEU A 91 -0.73 30.34 -13.83
N HIS A 92 -0.87 30.86 -15.05
CA HIS A 92 -0.57 32.25 -15.35
C HIS A 92 -1.46 33.22 -14.54
N SER A 93 -2.73 32.88 -14.36
CA SER A 93 -3.67 33.69 -13.58
C SER A 93 -3.31 33.74 -12.09
N VAL A 94 -2.92 32.60 -11.51
CA VAL A 94 -2.51 32.49 -10.10
C VAL A 94 -1.18 33.20 -9.87
N MET A 95 -0.21 33.05 -10.78
CA MET A 95 1.06 33.76 -10.74
C MET A 95 0.90 35.29 -10.77
N GLN A 96 -0.12 35.80 -11.45
CA GLN A 96 -0.42 37.24 -11.50
C GLN A 96 -1.20 37.76 -10.29
N GLY A 97 -1.56 36.90 -9.33
CA GLY A 97 -2.43 37.25 -8.21
C GLY A 97 -3.85 37.63 -8.66
N ARG A 98 -4.29 37.08 -9.80
CA ARG A 98 -5.60 37.32 -10.41
C ARG A 98 -6.17 35.97 -10.83
N ALA A 99 -6.43 35.10 -9.86
CA ALA A 99 -6.95 33.77 -10.10
C ALA A 99 -8.20 33.82 -10.99
N LYS A 100 -8.16 33.06 -12.09
CA LYS A 100 -9.25 32.91 -13.05
C LYS A 100 -9.53 31.42 -13.25
N PRO A 101 -10.19 30.77 -12.28
CA PRO A 101 -10.66 29.40 -12.47
C PRO A 101 -11.65 29.34 -13.65
N ASP A 102 -11.69 28.19 -14.32
CA ASP A 102 -12.62 27.95 -15.44
C ASP A 102 -14.03 27.52 -14.97
N GLY A 103 -14.12 27.14 -13.68
CA GLY A 103 -15.31 26.74 -12.97
C GLY A 103 -15.87 25.39 -13.41
N ARG A 104 -15.10 24.57 -14.13
CA ARG A 104 -15.52 23.22 -14.56
C ARG A 104 -15.78 22.34 -13.35
N PHE A 105 -14.89 22.35 -12.35
CA PHE A 105 -15.05 21.55 -11.15
C PHE A 105 -16.30 21.97 -10.35
N LYS A 106 -16.47 23.28 -10.15
CA LYS A 106 -17.67 23.84 -9.51
C LYS A 106 -18.96 23.45 -10.22
N LYS A 107 -18.99 23.50 -11.55
CA LYS A 107 -20.14 23.07 -12.35
C LYS A 107 -20.41 21.57 -12.21
N ALA A 108 -19.37 20.74 -12.28
CA ALA A 108 -19.50 19.29 -12.12
C ALA A 108 -20.04 18.92 -10.74
N LEU A 109 -19.54 19.56 -9.67
CA LEU A 109 -20.03 19.36 -8.31
C LEU A 109 -21.51 19.77 -8.16
N HIS A 110 -21.91 20.89 -8.77
CA HIS A 110 -23.32 21.30 -8.80
C HIS A 110 -24.19 20.30 -9.56
N THR A 111 -23.73 19.78 -10.70
CA THR A 111 -24.43 18.73 -11.44
C THR A 111 -24.59 17.46 -10.61
N GLN A 112 -23.56 17.04 -9.87
CA GLN A 112 -23.63 15.87 -9.00
C GLN A 112 -24.61 16.10 -7.83
N ALA A 113 -24.61 17.29 -7.22
CA ALA A 113 -25.59 17.65 -6.19
C ALA A 113 -27.03 17.58 -6.72
N LEU A 114 -27.28 18.08 -7.94
CA LEU A 114 -28.60 18.00 -8.58
C LEU A 114 -29.02 16.56 -8.92
N ALA A 115 -28.07 15.68 -9.23
CA ALA A 115 -28.35 14.27 -9.50
C ALA A 115 -28.65 13.45 -8.25
N ASN A 116 -28.28 13.94 -7.05
CA ASN A 116 -28.39 13.23 -5.78
C ASN A 116 -29.40 13.89 -4.81
N THR A 117 -30.46 14.50 -5.33
CA THR A 117 -31.47 15.21 -4.52
C THR A 117 -32.20 14.30 -3.54
N ASP A 118 -32.25 13.00 -3.82
CA ASP A 118 -32.91 12.00 -2.99
C ASP A 118 -32.04 11.54 -1.79
N HIS A 119 -30.79 12.02 -1.71
CA HIS A 119 -29.84 11.75 -0.62
C HIS A 119 -29.52 13.04 0.15
N PRO A 120 -30.37 13.47 1.11
CA PRO A 120 -30.27 14.79 1.74
C PRO A 120 -28.96 15.01 2.51
N GLY A 121 -28.37 13.96 3.09
CA GLY A 121 -27.07 14.03 3.76
C GLY A 121 -25.92 14.30 2.80
N LEU A 122 -25.90 13.59 1.66
CA LEU A 122 -24.92 13.80 0.59
C LEU A 122 -25.08 15.20 -0.03
N LEU A 123 -26.32 15.62 -0.30
CA LEU A 123 -26.61 16.96 -0.81
C LEU A 123 -26.10 18.06 0.13
N ALA A 124 -26.35 17.93 1.44
CA ALA A 124 -25.87 18.88 2.44
C ALA A 124 -24.34 18.90 2.53
N ALA A 125 -23.69 17.74 2.43
CA ALA A 125 -22.22 17.65 2.40
C ALA A 125 -21.64 18.33 1.15
N LEU A 126 -22.19 18.05 -0.04
CA LEU A 126 -21.75 18.66 -1.30
C LEU A 126 -21.96 20.18 -1.29
N GLN A 127 -23.09 20.66 -0.78
CA GLN A 127 -23.37 22.10 -0.65
C GLN A 127 -22.47 22.78 0.38
N GLY A 128 -22.24 22.15 1.53
CA GLY A 128 -21.35 22.65 2.57
C GLY A 128 -19.90 22.76 2.08
N PHE A 129 -19.42 21.72 1.39
CA PHE A 129 -18.12 21.74 0.72
C PHE A 129 -18.06 22.84 -0.34
N ALA A 130 -19.02 22.91 -1.26
CA ALA A 130 -19.04 23.93 -2.33
C ALA A 130 -18.99 25.37 -1.77
N SER A 131 -19.72 25.62 -0.68
CA SER A 131 -19.75 26.93 0.00
C SER A 131 -18.38 27.34 0.52
N ALA A 132 -17.61 26.41 1.10
CA ALA A 132 -16.27 26.67 1.60
C ALA A 132 -15.21 26.69 0.49
N ALA A 133 -15.25 25.69 -0.40
CA ALA A 133 -14.30 25.46 -1.49
C ALA A 133 -14.33 26.56 -2.55
N PHE A 134 -15.50 27.15 -2.83
CA PHE A 134 -15.68 28.18 -3.87
C PHE A 134 -16.05 29.54 -3.29
N ALA A 135 -15.69 29.78 -2.02
CA ALA A 135 -15.92 31.06 -1.35
C ALA A 135 -15.22 32.24 -2.04
N THR A 136 -14.07 31.97 -2.67
CA THR A 136 -13.28 32.95 -3.42
C THR A 136 -12.76 32.34 -4.73
N PRO A 137 -12.50 33.15 -5.77
CA PRO A 137 -11.85 32.69 -6.99
C PRO A 137 -10.45 32.09 -6.74
N ASP A 138 -9.77 32.55 -5.69
CA ASP A 138 -8.46 32.01 -5.30
C ASP A 138 -8.58 30.57 -4.79
N HIS A 139 -9.55 30.26 -3.91
CA HIS A 139 -9.76 28.88 -3.45
C HIS A 139 -10.15 27.94 -4.58
N GLU A 140 -11.01 28.41 -5.49
CA GLU A 140 -11.44 27.64 -6.66
C GLU A 140 -10.26 27.33 -7.59
N ALA A 141 -9.38 28.31 -7.85
CA ALA A 141 -8.18 28.11 -8.66
C ALA A 141 -7.15 27.16 -8.01
N GLU A 142 -6.99 27.20 -6.69
CA GLU A 142 -6.10 26.28 -5.97
C GLU A 142 -6.58 24.83 -6.08
N ILE A 143 -7.90 24.61 -6.01
CA ILE A 143 -8.51 23.28 -6.21
C ILE A 143 -8.34 22.83 -7.66
N GLU A 144 -8.67 23.68 -8.63
CA GLU A 144 -8.51 23.35 -10.05
C GLU A 144 -7.05 23.06 -10.41
N LEU A 145 -6.08 23.81 -9.84
CA LEU A 145 -4.66 23.53 -10.02
C LEU A 145 -4.27 22.17 -9.44
N SER A 146 -4.72 21.85 -8.23
CA SER A 146 -4.46 20.54 -7.61
C SER A 146 -5.00 19.39 -8.47
N LEU A 147 -6.21 19.53 -9.00
CA LEU A 147 -6.84 18.52 -9.88
C LEU A 147 -6.14 18.39 -11.23
N ALA A 148 -5.60 19.47 -11.77
CA ALA A 148 -4.87 19.48 -13.04
C ALA A 148 -3.37 19.21 -12.88
N TRP A 149 -2.86 19.08 -11.66
CA TRP A 149 -1.42 18.97 -11.38
C TRP A 149 -0.82 17.68 -11.93
N SER A 150 -1.58 16.59 -11.99
CA SER A 150 -1.12 15.33 -12.59
C SER A 150 -0.68 15.48 -14.04
N ALA A 151 -1.33 16.35 -14.82
CA ALA A 151 -0.91 16.63 -16.21
C ALA A 151 0.46 17.34 -16.28
N MET A 152 0.80 18.15 -15.27
CA MET A 152 2.16 18.72 -15.14
C MET A 152 3.18 17.63 -14.81
N GLU A 153 2.85 16.75 -13.87
CA GLU A 153 3.69 15.62 -13.48
C GLU A 153 3.95 14.69 -14.67
N ASP A 154 2.93 14.40 -15.49
CA ASP A 154 3.09 13.62 -16.72
C ASP A 154 4.08 14.26 -17.70
N CYS A 155 3.99 15.58 -17.91
CA CYS A 155 4.92 16.29 -18.79
C CYS A 155 6.36 16.29 -18.23
N LEU A 156 6.51 16.30 -16.90
CA LEU A 156 7.82 16.16 -16.27
C LEU A 156 8.36 14.74 -16.44
N LEU A 157 7.52 13.71 -16.29
CA LEU A 157 7.88 12.31 -16.55
C LEU A 157 8.26 12.08 -18.01
N ASP A 158 7.60 12.75 -18.97
CA ASP A 158 8.03 12.76 -20.38
C ASP A 158 9.46 13.29 -20.53
N GLN A 159 9.77 14.44 -19.91
CA GLN A 159 11.13 14.98 -19.93
C GLN A 159 12.15 14.05 -19.25
N VAL A 160 11.77 13.40 -18.17
CA VAL A 160 12.62 12.43 -17.48
C VAL A 160 12.94 11.27 -18.41
N ALA A 161 11.94 10.75 -19.13
CA ALA A 161 12.12 9.67 -20.08
C ALA A 161 13.04 10.06 -21.26
N GLU A 162 12.89 11.27 -21.81
CA GLU A 162 13.76 11.79 -22.88
C GLU A 162 15.25 11.87 -22.46
N HIS A 163 15.51 12.09 -21.16
CA HIS A 163 16.84 12.32 -20.63
C HIS A 163 17.30 11.28 -19.59
N ALA A 164 16.64 10.11 -19.51
CA ALA A 164 16.83 9.15 -18.43
C ALA A 164 18.30 8.72 -18.25
N THR A 165 19.01 8.49 -19.35
CA THR A 165 20.45 8.09 -19.35
C THR A 165 21.40 9.15 -18.77
N GLN A 166 20.94 10.38 -18.60
CA GLN A 166 21.71 11.51 -18.08
C GLN A 166 21.36 11.85 -16.63
N LEU A 167 20.32 11.22 -16.07
CA LEU A 167 19.84 11.47 -14.71
C LEU A 167 20.40 10.42 -13.75
N ASP A 168 21.03 10.90 -12.69
CA ASP A 168 21.53 10.04 -11.62
C ASP A 168 20.37 9.72 -10.65
N PHE A 169 19.91 8.48 -10.71
CA PHE A 169 18.80 7.97 -9.93
C PHE A 169 19.16 6.61 -9.33
N ALA A 170 18.92 6.49 -8.02
CA ALA A 170 18.95 5.23 -7.30
C ALA A 170 17.66 5.11 -6.49
N TRP A 171 17.15 3.92 -6.27
CA TRP A 171 15.93 3.74 -5.50
C TRP A 171 16.00 4.42 -4.12
N GLY A 172 14.93 5.14 -3.76
CA GLY A 172 14.75 5.74 -2.44
C GLY A 172 14.83 4.71 -1.30
N PRO A 173 15.01 5.13 -0.04
CA PRO A 173 15.15 4.21 1.10
C PRO A 173 13.95 3.25 1.26
N ILE A 174 12.72 3.74 1.05
CA ILE A 174 11.49 2.92 1.16
C ILE A 174 11.51 1.82 0.11
N GLN A 175 11.72 2.20 -1.15
CA GLN A 175 11.69 1.25 -2.25
C GLN A 175 12.90 0.29 -2.23
N ARG A 176 14.08 0.72 -1.77
CA ARG A 176 15.22 -0.16 -1.51
C ARG A 176 14.88 -1.21 -0.47
N LYS A 177 14.31 -0.81 0.67
CA LYS A 177 13.86 -1.74 1.71
C LYS A 177 12.88 -2.77 1.16
N LYS A 178 11.84 -2.33 0.43
CA LYS A 178 10.86 -3.23 -0.22
C LYS A 178 11.52 -4.24 -1.16
N ARG A 179 12.51 -3.80 -1.96
CA ARG A 179 13.26 -4.68 -2.87
C ARG A 179 14.20 -5.65 -2.13
N GLU A 180 14.87 -5.20 -1.08
CA GLU A 180 15.72 -6.03 -0.22
C GLU A 180 14.89 -7.13 0.46
N GLU A 181 13.72 -6.78 1.00
CA GLU A 181 12.78 -7.74 1.60
C GLU A 181 12.27 -8.74 0.56
N ALA A 182 11.86 -8.29 -0.62
CA ALA A 182 11.45 -9.17 -1.71
C ALA A 182 12.58 -10.12 -2.15
N GLN A 183 13.83 -9.63 -2.20
CA GLN A 183 14.99 -10.44 -2.52
C GLN A 183 15.29 -11.46 -1.40
N ALA A 184 15.14 -11.08 -0.14
CA ALA A 184 15.30 -11.98 1.00
C ALA A 184 14.27 -13.11 0.95
N VAL A 185 12.99 -12.79 0.65
CA VAL A 185 11.93 -13.79 0.46
C VAL A 185 12.25 -14.74 -0.69
N ARG A 186 12.65 -14.23 -1.87
CA ARG A 186 13.06 -15.08 -2.99
C ARG A 186 14.24 -16.00 -2.63
N THR A 187 15.23 -15.46 -1.93
CA THR A 187 16.41 -16.22 -1.50
C THR A 187 16.01 -17.32 -0.51
N ALA A 188 15.11 -17.01 0.42
CA ALA A 188 14.57 -17.97 1.38
C ALA A 188 13.81 -19.11 0.71
N LEU A 189 12.95 -18.81 -0.25
CA LEU A 189 12.19 -19.81 -1.01
C LEU A 189 13.05 -20.65 -1.95
N ALA A 190 14.18 -20.11 -2.43
CA ALA A 190 15.17 -20.87 -3.17
C ALA A 190 15.92 -21.88 -2.29
N ALA A 191 16.05 -21.60 -0.98
CA ALA A 191 16.74 -22.48 -0.03
C ALA A 191 15.85 -23.63 0.46
N MET A 192 14.57 -23.37 0.71
CA MET A 192 13.62 -24.41 1.12
C MET A 192 12.16 -24.05 0.78
N PRO A 193 11.28 -25.07 0.59
CA PRO A 193 9.84 -24.88 0.42
C PRO A 193 9.17 -24.13 1.59
N ALA A 194 8.06 -23.44 1.29
CA ALA A 194 7.26 -22.71 2.26
C ALA A 194 6.77 -23.57 3.44
N ALA A 195 6.41 -24.83 3.20
CA ALA A 195 6.00 -25.76 4.26
C ALA A 195 7.08 -25.92 5.34
N HIS A 196 8.35 -25.99 4.95
CA HIS A 196 9.46 -26.08 5.90
C HIS A 196 9.68 -24.76 6.67
N TRP A 197 9.48 -23.61 6.01
CA TRP A 197 9.52 -22.32 6.69
C TRP A 197 8.44 -22.21 7.77
N LEU A 198 7.24 -22.72 7.50
CA LEU A 198 6.17 -22.79 8.49
C LEU A 198 6.50 -23.79 9.60
N GLN A 199 7.04 -24.97 9.26
CA GLN A 199 7.48 -25.97 10.24
C GLN A 199 8.56 -25.47 11.19
N ALA A 200 9.44 -24.59 10.72
CA ALA A 200 10.54 -24.06 11.51
C ALA A 200 10.07 -23.30 12.77
N PHE A 201 8.84 -22.76 12.79
CA PHE A 201 8.28 -22.10 13.99
C PHE A 201 8.22 -23.01 15.21
N TRP A 202 7.96 -24.31 15.04
CA TRP A 202 7.92 -25.26 16.17
C TRP A 202 9.31 -25.68 16.65
N THR A 203 10.35 -25.41 15.87
CA THR A 203 11.74 -25.72 16.24
C THR A 203 12.48 -24.53 16.84
N ASP A 204 11.88 -23.33 16.80
CA ASP A 204 12.49 -22.12 17.33
C ASP A 204 12.55 -22.16 18.85
N ILE A 205 13.73 -21.89 19.40
CA ILE A 205 13.96 -21.90 20.85
C ILE A 205 13.62 -20.52 21.40
N SER A 206 12.74 -20.47 22.40
CA SER A 206 12.30 -19.25 23.07
C SER A 206 11.91 -18.14 22.09
N PRO A 207 10.92 -18.40 21.21
CA PRO A 207 10.52 -17.43 20.20
C PRO A 207 9.88 -16.20 20.84
N TYR A 208 10.09 -15.04 20.23
CA TYR A 208 9.54 -13.76 20.67
C TYR A 208 9.15 -12.89 19.49
N VAL A 209 8.13 -12.05 19.68
CA VAL A 209 7.84 -10.94 18.78
C VAL A 209 8.51 -9.67 19.30
N MET A 210 9.10 -8.91 18.39
CA MET A 210 9.59 -7.57 18.67
C MET A 210 8.43 -6.61 18.45
N VAL A 211 8.16 -5.76 19.44
CA VAL A 211 7.03 -4.83 19.42
C VAL A 211 7.46 -3.43 19.88
N GLN A 212 6.72 -2.41 19.47
CA GLN A 212 6.90 -1.03 19.92
C GLN A 212 5.56 -0.28 20.00
N PRO A 213 5.44 0.79 20.80
CA PRO A 213 4.28 1.68 20.76
C PRO A 213 4.05 2.28 19.36
N SER A 214 2.87 2.83 19.12
CA SER A 214 2.60 3.51 17.84
C SER A 214 3.51 4.74 17.68
N GLU A 215 3.76 5.16 16.43
CA GLU A 215 4.50 6.41 16.19
C GLU A 215 3.80 7.61 16.83
N TRP A 216 2.47 7.58 16.92
CA TRP A 216 1.71 8.62 17.59
C TRP A 216 2.05 8.66 19.09
N ASP A 217 2.03 7.52 19.78
CA ASP A 217 2.39 7.44 21.20
C ASP A 217 3.83 7.92 21.45
N LEU A 218 4.78 7.43 20.65
CA LEU A 218 6.20 7.80 20.75
C LEU A 218 6.44 9.32 20.60
N ASN A 219 5.69 9.96 19.70
CA ASN A 219 5.82 11.39 19.45
C ASN A 219 5.19 12.26 20.55
N HIS A 220 4.21 11.75 21.31
CA HIS A 220 3.50 12.52 22.33
C HIS A 220 4.14 12.40 23.72
N ASP A 221 4.68 11.23 24.07
CA ASP A 221 5.15 10.97 25.43
C ASP A 221 6.66 11.24 25.65
N ASN A 222 7.37 11.75 24.63
CA ASN A 222 8.84 11.91 24.63
C ASN A 222 9.59 10.63 25.01
N ASP A 223 8.93 9.47 24.88
CA ASP A 223 9.51 8.19 25.25
C ASP A 223 10.44 7.70 24.14
N HIS A 224 11.58 7.16 24.53
CA HIS A 224 12.50 6.61 23.56
C HIS A 224 11.95 5.27 23.05
N ALA A 225 11.97 5.06 21.74
CA ALA A 225 11.52 3.83 21.07
C ALA A 225 12.26 2.59 21.58
N ALA A 226 11.84 2.05 22.71
CA ALA A 226 12.34 0.80 23.24
C ALA A 226 11.61 -0.33 22.51
N VAL A 227 12.34 -1.04 21.65
CA VAL A 227 11.86 -2.30 21.09
C VAL A 227 11.75 -3.30 22.24
N ILE A 228 10.52 -3.77 22.49
CA ILE A 228 10.21 -4.73 23.54
C ILE A 228 10.13 -6.12 22.91
N GLN A 229 10.68 -7.12 23.60
CA GLN A 229 10.52 -8.52 23.22
C GLN A 229 9.41 -9.14 24.06
N ILE A 230 8.40 -9.71 23.39
CA ILE A 230 7.32 -10.44 24.03
C ILE A 230 7.47 -11.92 23.67
N PRO A 231 7.69 -12.81 24.65
CA PRO A 231 7.72 -14.24 24.41
C PRO A 231 6.40 -14.70 23.80
N VAL A 232 6.49 -15.56 22.79
CA VAL A 232 5.33 -16.15 22.13
C VAL A 232 5.48 -17.66 22.01
N GLN A 233 4.41 -18.31 21.60
CA GLN A 233 4.36 -19.74 21.29
C GLN A 233 3.62 -19.96 19.98
N HIS A 234 3.81 -21.14 19.41
CA HIS A 234 3.17 -21.55 18.17
C HIS A 234 2.48 -22.89 18.38
N VAL A 235 1.22 -22.98 17.97
CA VAL A 235 0.36 -24.14 18.20
C VAL A 235 -0.04 -24.72 16.85
N ALA A 236 0.27 -26.00 16.62
CA ALA A 236 -0.24 -26.71 15.45
C ALA A 236 -1.72 -27.05 15.65
N LEU A 237 -2.54 -26.87 14.62
CA LEU A 237 -3.94 -27.23 14.64
C LEU A 237 -4.12 -28.54 13.86
N ASP A 238 -4.62 -29.59 14.51
CA ASP A 238 -4.70 -30.92 13.92
C ASP A 238 -6.07 -31.15 13.25
N ASN A 239 -6.19 -30.68 12.00
CA ASN A 239 -7.38 -30.88 11.17
C ASN A 239 -6.98 -31.09 9.71
N PRO A 240 -6.48 -32.27 9.34
CA PRO A 240 -5.94 -32.53 8.00
C PRO A 240 -6.97 -32.31 6.88
N LEU A 241 -6.47 -32.04 5.68
CA LEU A 241 -7.28 -32.02 4.46
C LEU A 241 -8.01 -33.35 4.29
N THR A 242 -9.30 -33.30 3.97
CA THR A 242 -10.01 -34.47 3.45
C THR A 242 -9.54 -34.79 2.02
N ASP A 243 -9.71 -36.05 1.59
CA ASP A 243 -9.36 -36.46 0.21
C ASP A 243 -10.08 -35.60 -0.84
N ALA A 244 -11.34 -35.22 -0.58
CA ALA A 244 -12.12 -34.36 -1.47
C ALA A 244 -11.51 -32.95 -1.58
N GLN A 245 -11.11 -32.35 -0.46
CA GLN A 245 -10.43 -31.05 -0.46
C GLN A 245 -9.07 -31.14 -1.15
N ALA A 246 -8.27 -32.15 -0.84
CA ALA A 246 -6.96 -32.34 -1.47
C ALA A 246 -7.07 -32.53 -2.99
N MET A 247 -8.08 -33.29 -3.45
CA MET A 247 -8.35 -33.48 -4.88
C MET A 247 -8.83 -32.19 -5.55
N HIS A 248 -9.68 -31.40 -4.88
CA HIS A 248 -10.13 -30.11 -5.39
C HIS A 248 -8.96 -29.15 -5.57
N LEU A 249 -8.11 -28.97 -4.55
CA LEU A 249 -6.94 -28.11 -4.64
C LEU A 249 -5.94 -28.59 -5.70
N ALA A 250 -5.77 -29.91 -5.86
CA ALA A 250 -4.89 -30.48 -6.88
C ALA A 250 -5.38 -30.21 -8.31
N ALA A 251 -6.68 -29.98 -8.50
CA ALA A 251 -7.27 -29.64 -9.80
C ALA A 251 -7.09 -28.15 -10.17
N CYS A 252 -6.70 -27.30 -9.21
CA CYS A 252 -6.52 -25.86 -9.38
C CYS A 252 -5.01 -25.51 -9.33
N PRO A 253 -4.35 -25.21 -10.47
CA PRO A 253 -2.93 -24.86 -10.49
C PRO A 253 -2.54 -23.71 -9.54
N SER A 254 -3.43 -22.72 -9.40
CA SER A 254 -3.34 -21.57 -8.48
C SER A 254 -3.31 -21.96 -7.00
N ALA A 255 -3.80 -23.15 -6.63
CA ALA A 255 -3.90 -23.62 -5.24
C ALA A 255 -2.83 -24.66 -4.86
N LEU A 256 -1.92 -25.02 -5.78
CA LEU A 256 -0.95 -26.10 -5.55
C LEU A 256 0.03 -25.80 -4.40
N GLN A 257 0.41 -24.54 -4.22
CA GLN A 257 1.26 -24.13 -3.10
C GLN A 257 0.54 -24.26 -1.76
N LEU A 258 -0.72 -23.83 -1.70
CA LEU A 258 -1.56 -24.00 -0.51
C LEU A 258 -1.75 -25.48 -0.19
N LEU A 259 -2.03 -26.33 -1.19
CA LEU A 259 -2.09 -27.78 -1.03
C LEU A 259 -0.78 -28.36 -0.45
N ALA A 260 0.37 -27.94 -0.97
CA ALA A 260 1.67 -28.42 -0.51
C ALA A 260 1.92 -28.08 0.96
N VAL A 261 1.56 -26.87 1.39
CA VAL A 261 1.68 -26.47 2.80
C VAL A 261 0.67 -27.20 3.68
N TYR A 262 -0.61 -27.25 3.30
CA TYR A 262 -1.67 -27.85 4.14
C TYR A 262 -1.60 -29.38 4.25
N ARG A 263 -0.85 -30.05 3.38
CA ARG A 263 -0.50 -31.48 3.55
C ARG A 263 0.45 -31.71 4.74
N GLU A 264 1.34 -30.75 4.97
CA GLU A 264 2.37 -30.84 6.01
C GLU A 264 1.94 -30.15 7.31
N VAL A 265 1.18 -29.06 7.18
CA VAL A 265 0.74 -28.22 8.28
C VAL A 265 -0.72 -27.83 8.04
N PRO A 266 -1.68 -28.59 8.60
CA PRO A 266 -3.10 -28.41 8.29
C PRO A 266 -3.77 -27.23 9.04
N GLY A 267 -2.97 -26.33 9.61
CA GLY A 267 -3.43 -25.17 10.37
C GLY A 267 -2.45 -24.84 11.50
N ALA A 268 -2.39 -23.58 11.89
CA ALA A 268 -1.51 -23.13 12.95
C ALA A 268 -2.03 -21.85 13.61
N ALA A 269 -1.84 -21.74 14.91
CA ALA A 269 -1.89 -20.48 15.62
C ALA A 269 -0.46 -20.02 15.91
N LEU A 270 -0.10 -18.85 15.39
CA LEU A 270 1.25 -18.32 15.44
C LEU A 270 1.29 -17.06 16.31
N PHE A 271 2.43 -16.85 16.95
CA PHE A 271 2.71 -15.69 17.80
C PHE A 271 1.75 -15.56 19.00
N CYS A 272 1.33 -16.68 19.59
CA CYS A 272 0.42 -16.72 20.74
C CYS A 272 1.14 -16.26 22.02
N THR A 273 0.55 -15.34 22.79
CA THR A 273 1.03 -15.05 24.15
C THR A 273 0.51 -16.07 25.17
N ASP A 274 -0.64 -16.70 24.88
CA ASP A 274 -1.17 -17.86 25.61
C ASP A 274 -1.51 -18.98 24.60
N PRO A 275 -0.80 -20.13 24.61
CA PRO A 275 -1.07 -21.24 23.70
C PRO A 275 -2.44 -21.92 23.94
N GLN A 276 -3.09 -21.69 25.08
CA GLN A 276 -4.42 -22.24 25.39
C GLN A 276 -5.56 -21.34 24.93
N ASP A 277 -5.26 -20.08 24.57
CA ASP A 277 -6.24 -19.13 24.07
C ASP A 277 -5.85 -18.64 22.67
N LEU A 278 -6.54 -19.18 21.66
CA LEU A 278 -6.31 -18.85 20.25
C LEU A 278 -6.65 -17.38 19.93
N TRP A 279 -7.40 -16.67 20.78
CA TRP A 279 -7.62 -15.23 20.63
C TRP A 279 -6.35 -14.41 20.84
N THR A 280 -5.35 -14.97 21.51
CA THR A 280 -4.05 -14.33 21.72
C THR A 280 -3.08 -14.53 20.55
N ALA A 281 -3.44 -15.33 19.54
CA ALA A 281 -2.61 -15.54 18.38
C ALA A 281 -2.46 -14.25 17.59
N GLY A 282 -1.23 -13.88 17.23
CA GLY A 282 -1.00 -12.80 16.26
C GLY A 282 -1.53 -13.19 14.87
N PHE A 283 -1.50 -14.48 14.52
CA PHE A 283 -2.02 -14.98 13.25
C PHE A 283 -2.58 -16.39 13.37
N LEU A 284 -3.74 -16.63 12.75
CA LEU A 284 -4.30 -17.97 12.57
C LEU A 284 -4.24 -18.37 11.11
N LEU A 285 -3.47 -19.42 10.80
CA LEU A 285 -3.68 -20.24 9.60
C LEU A 285 -4.87 -21.17 9.89
N LEU A 286 -6.01 -20.85 9.29
CA LEU A 286 -7.27 -21.54 9.53
C LEU A 286 -7.17 -22.99 9.06
N PRO A 287 -7.65 -23.94 9.87
CA PRO A 287 -7.75 -25.32 9.42
C PRO A 287 -8.75 -25.44 8.26
N PRO A 288 -8.58 -26.40 7.34
CA PRO A 288 -9.47 -26.61 6.20
C PRO A 288 -10.95 -26.77 6.56
N THR A 289 -11.24 -27.26 7.77
CA THR A 289 -12.61 -27.40 8.29
C THR A 289 -13.31 -26.07 8.53
N GLN A 290 -12.57 -24.95 8.62
CA GLN A 290 -13.10 -23.61 8.85
C GLN A 290 -13.17 -22.74 7.58
N TRP A 291 -12.60 -23.19 6.45
CA TRP A 291 -12.54 -22.35 5.25
C TRP A 291 -13.90 -21.95 4.69
N ASP A 292 -14.90 -22.85 4.72
CA ASP A 292 -16.24 -22.55 4.19
C ASP A 292 -16.97 -21.50 5.05
N GLU A 293 -16.87 -21.61 6.37
CA GLU A 293 -17.42 -20.62 7.31
C GLU A 293 -16.73 -19.27 7.15
N ALA A 294 -15.38 -19.26 7.17
CA ALA A 294 -14.58 -18.06 6.96
C ALA A 294 -14.87 -17.40 5.61
N ARG A 295 -15.01 -18.17 4.53
CA ARG A 295 -15.40 -17.65 3.21
C ARG A 295 -16.81 -17.05 3.25
N SER A 296 -17.76 -17.69 3.94
CA SER A 296 -19.13 -17.18 4.05
C SER A 296 -19.18 -15.85 4.81
N GLU A 297 -18.43 -15.73 5.91
CA GLU A 297 -18.32 -14.47 6.66
C GLU A 297 -17.66 -13.38 5.84
N MET A 298 -16.52 -13.70 5.20
CA MET A 298 -15.80 -12.79 4.31
C MET A 298 -16.71 -12.26 3.19
N LEU A 299 -17.42 -13.14 2.48
CA LEU A 299 -18.34 -12.74 1.41
C LEU A 299 -19.53 -11.94 1.93
N GLY A 300 -20.03 -12.27 3.12
CA GLY A 300 -21.08 -11.49 3.77
C GLY A 300 -20.63 -10.07 4.09
N TRP A 301 -19.42 -9.89 4.59
CA TRP A 301 -18.87 -8.56 4.84
C TRP A 301 -18.64 -7.79 3.54
N LEU A 302 -17.94 -8.39 2.57
CA LEU A 302 -17.65 -7.77 1.27
C LEU A 302 -18.93 -7.34 0.55
N SER A 303 -19.96 -8.17 0.55
CA SER A 303 -21.24 -7.83 -0.10
C SER A 303 -21.96 -6.64 0.57
N ASN A 304 -21.77 -6.44 1.87
CA ASN A 304 -22.46 -5.41 2.63
C ASN A 304 -21.66 -4.10 2.77
N VAL A 305 -20.37 -4.12 2.50
CA VAL A 305 -19.48 -2.97 2.69
C VAL A 305 -18.86 -2.55 1.36
N ASP A 306 -18.06 -3.43 0.76
CA ASP A 306 -17.28 -3.09 -0.44
C ASP A 306 -18.08 -3.15 -1.74
N PHE A 307 -19.04 -4.08 -1.82
CA PHE A 307 -19.85 -4.35 -3.01
C PHE A 307 -21.35 -4.08 -2.78
N GLN A 308 -21.70 -3.24 -1.80
CA GLN A 308 -23.11 -2.98 -1.43
C GLN A 308 -23.95 -2.38 -2.56
N ASP A 309 -23.31 -1.61 -3.44
CA ASP A 309 -23.95 -0.94 -4.58
C ASP A 309 -23.82 -1.75 -5.88
N ASP A 310 -23.16 -2.91 -5.85
CA ASP A 310 -22.98 -3.78 -7.01
C ASP A 310 -24.13 -4.81 -7.11
N PRO A 311 -25.02 -4.72 -8.12
CA PRO A 311 -26.13 -5.65 -8.27
C PRO A 311 -25.69 -7.09 -8.56
N GLU A 312 -24.46 -7.32 -9.05
CA GLU A 312 -23.89 -8.64 -9.32
C GLU A 312 -23.14 -9.23 -8.11
N GLY A 313 -22.99 -8.44 -7.04
CA GLY A 313 -22.25 -8.76 -5.83
C GLY A 313 -20.74 -8.94 -6.08
N PRO A 314 -19.99 -9.49 -5.10
CA PRO A 314 -18.54 -9.67 -5.24
C PRO A 314 -18.19 -10.53 -6.47
N PRO A 315 -17.18 -10.17 -7.27
CA PRO A 315 -16.89 -10.84 -8.54
C PRO A 315 -16.56 -12.34 -8.38
N THR A 316 -16.70 -13.12 -9.46
CA THR A 316 -16.53 -14.58 -9.41
C THR A 316 -15.18 -15.02 -8.84
N TRP A 317 -14.11 -14.28 -9.13
CA TRP A 317 -12.79 -14.59 -8.60
C TRP A 317 -12.72 -14.44 -7.07
N VAL A 318 -13.43 -13.46 -6.48
CA VAL A 318 -13.57 -13.30 -5.02
C VAL A 318 -14.35 -14.47 -4.43
N ARG A 319 -15.46 -14.86 -5.08
CA ARG A 319 -16.29 -16.00 -4.65
C ARG A 319 -15.56 -17.34 -4.71
N SER A 320 -14.58 -17.47 -5.62
CA SER A 320 -13.73 -18.65 -5.75
C SER A 320 -12.69 -18.77 -4.62
N ALA A 321 -12.42 -17.69 -3.89
CA ALA A 321 -11.27 -17.64 -3.00
C ALA A 321 -11.40 -18.50 -1.76
N ILE A 322 -10.25 -19.04 -1.32
CA ILE A 322 -10.11 -19.76 -0.07
C ILE A 322 -9.69 -18.76 1.01
N ALA A 323 -10.53 -18.55 2.02
CA ALA A 323 -10.18 -17.79 3.22
C ALA A 323 -9.33 -18.68 4.14
N PHE A 324 -8.00 -18.57 4.03
CA PHE A 324 -7.07 -19.49 4.66
C PHE A 324 -6.49 -18.97 5.97
N GLY A 325 -6.58 -17.66 6.24
CA GLY A 325 -5.96 -17.08 7.42
C GLY A 325 -6.68 -15.85 7.94
N LYS A 326 -6.46 -15.53 9.21
CA LYS A 326 -6.97 -14.31 9.82
C LYS A 326 -6.17 -13.87 11.03
N ILE A 327 -6.36 -12.61 11.39
CA ILE A 327 -5.97 -12.08 12.69
C ILE A 327 -7.21 -12.20 13.61
N PRO A 328 -7.12 -12.84 14.78
CA PRO A 328 -8.22 -12.86 15.74
C PRO A 328 -8.71 -11.46 16.10
N GLY A 329 -10.03 -11.26 16.10
CA GLY A 329 -10.66 -9.97 16.36
C GLY A 329 -10.73 -9.02 15.17
N ASP A 330 -10.06 -9.33 14.06
CA ASP A 330 -10.22 -8.59 12.81
C ASP A 330 -11.42 -9.11 12.00
N ALA A 331 -12.03 -8.22 11.22
CA ALA A 331 -13.06 -8.56 10.25
C ALA A 331 -12.47 -9.01 8.90
N SER A 332 -11.16 -8.84 8.72
CA SER A 332 -10.46 -9.11 7.47
C SER A 332 -9.93 -10.55 7.42
N TYR A 333 -10.03 -11.17 6.24
CA TYR A 333 -9.54 -12.52 5.97
C TYR A 333 -8.41 -12.48 4.95
N TRP A 334 -7.38 -13.28 5.18
CA TRP A 334 -6.37 -13.59 4.17
C TRP A 334 -6.92 -14.65 3.22
N MET A 335 -6.95 -14.31 1.94
CA MET A 335 -7.62 -15.11 0.92
C MET A 335 -6.71 -15.42 -0.27
N LEU A 336 -6.97 -16.56 -0.90
CA LEU A 336 -6.30 -17.04 -2.12
C LEU A 336 -7.36 -17.33 -3.18
N PRO A 337 -7.59 -16.42 -4.15
CA PRO A 337 -8.42 -16.71 -5.32
C PRO A 337 -7.87 -17.91 -6.09
N VAL A 338 -8.75 -18.82 -6.50
CA VAL A 338 -8.35 -19.98 -7.32
C VAL A 338 -8.65 -19.80 -8.80
N GLU A 339 -9.46 -18.78 -9.15
CA GLU A 339 -9.83 -18.41 -10.51
C GLU A 339 -9.63 -16.91 -10.75
N GLY A 340 -9.59 -16.50 -12.03
CA GLY A 340 -9.57 -15.09 -12.43
C GLY A 340 -8.18 -14.44 -12.48
N PRO A 341 -8.12 -13.10 -12.61
CA PRO A 341 -6.87 -12.37 -12.84
C PRO A 341 -5.90 -12.41 -11.66
N LEU A 342 -6.41 -12.64 -10.45
CA LEU A 342 -5.63 -12.73 -9.21
C LEU A 342 -5.48 -14.18 -8.70
N ALA A 343 -5.72 -15.17 -9.56
CA ALA A 343 -5.61 -16.58 -9.20
C ALA A 343 -4.19 -16.92 -8.69
N GLY A 344 -4.10 -17.49 -7.50
CA GLY A 344 -2.83 -17.88 -6.86
C GLY A 344 -2.11 -16.76 -6.12
N HIS A 345 -2.62 -15.52 -6.16
CA HIS A 345 -2.11 -14.39 -5.38
C HIS A 345 -2.76 -14.36 -3.99
N VAL A 346 -2.08 -13.78 -3.01
CA VAL A 346 -2.62 -13.61 -1.66
C VAL A 346 -3.04 -12.16 -1.42
N LEU A 347 -4.27 -12.03 -0.93
CA LEU A 347 -4.96 -10.77 -0.67
C LEU A 347 -5.47 -10.72 0.77
N LEU A 348 -5.63 -9.51 1.30
CA LEU A 348 -6.43 -9.20 2.48
C LEU A 348 -7.81 -8.71 2.03
N SER A 349 -8.87 -9.42 2.42
CA SER A 349 -10.21 -9.27 1.84
C SER A 349 -10.71 -7.83 1.77
N ASN A 350 -10.61 -7.08 2.87
CA ASN A 350 -11.30 -5.80 3.03
C ASN A 350 -10.54 -4.61 2.42
N GLU A 351 -9.28 -4.79 2.05
CA GLU A 351 -8.44 -3.73 1.49
C GLU A 351 -8.10 -4.00 0.03
N ASP A 352 -7.80 -5.26 -0.29
CA ASP A 352 -7.22 -5.61 -1.58
C ASP A 352 -8.27 -6.05 -2.60
N ALA A 353 -9.41 -6.58 -2.15
CA ALA A 353 -10.39 -7.18 -3.06
C ALA A 353 -11.11 -6.14 -3.93
N SER A 354 -11.56 -5.04 -3.32
CA SER A 354 -12.20 -3.91 -4.01
C SER A 354 -11.19 -3.09 -4.82
N ALA A 355 -9.93 -3.06 -4.40
CA ALA A 355 -8.84 -2.42 -5.13
C ALA A 355 -8.31 -3.26 -6.31
N GLU A 356 -8.71 -4.53 -6.42
CA GLU A 356 -8.18 -5.50 -7.39
C GLU A 356 -6.65 -5.61 -7.37
N THR A 357 -6.05 -5.49 -6.18
CA THR A 357 -4.59 -5.59 -6.00
C THR A 357 -4.21 -6.83 -5.20
N SER A 358 -2.94 -7.23 -5.26
CA SER A 358 -2.42 -8.33 -4.44
C SER A 358 -1.27 -7.88 -3.57
N ARG A 359 -1.26 -8.29 -2.30
CA ARG A 359 -0.12 -8.06 -1.38
C ARG A 359 1.06 -8.96 -1.66
N TYR A 360 0.78 -10.23 -1.95
CA TYR A 360 1.82 -11.21 -2.25
C TYR A 360 1.53 -11.95 -3.56
N PRO A 361 2.55 -12.15 -4.40
CA PRO A 361 2.37 -12.77 -5.70
C PRO A 361 2.08 -14.27 -5.64
N SER A 362 2.21 -14.89 -4.45
CA SER A 362 2.02 -16.33 -4.27
C SER A 362 1.83 -16.70 -2.79
N PHE A 363 1.25 -17.87 -2.52
CA PHE A 363 1.09 -18.39 -1.16
C PHE A 363 2.45 -18.68 -0.49
N ASP A 364 3.41 -19.19 -1.26
CA ASP A 364 4.77 -19.42 -0.76
C ASP A 364 5.44 -18.11 -0.31
N SER A 365 5.27 -17.04 -1.10
CA SER A 365 5.76 -15.70 -0.74
C SER A 365 5.13 -15.21 0.56
N PHE A 366 3.83 -15.43 0.76
CA PHE A 366 3.14 -15.07 2.00
C PHE A 366 3.75 -15.78 3.21
N ILE A 367 3.94 -17.11 3.15
CA ILE A 367 4.48 -17.89 4.26
C ILE A 367 5.92 -17.49 4.60
N ALA A 368 6.77 -17.26 3.58
CA ALA A 368 8.13 -16.78 3.80
C ALA A 368 8.14 -15.38 4.43
N THR A 369 7.28 -14.46 3.96
CA THR A 369 7.14 -13.12 4.57
C THR A 369 6.64 -13.22 6.01
N LEU A 370 5.69 -14.11 6.32
CA LEU A 370 5.16 -14.28 7.67
C LEU A 370 6.26 -14.61 8.69
N ARG A 371 7.31 -15.28 8.26
CA ARG A 371 8.45 -15.60 9.12
C ARG A 371 9.54 -14.52 9.12
N LEU A 372 9.90 -14.00 7.96
CA LEU A 372 11.02 -13.06 7.83
C LEU A 372 10.63 -11.62 8.22
N PHE A 373 9.44 -11.19 7.82
CA PHE A 373 8.93 -9.83 7.96
C PHE A 373 7.49 -9.82 8.48
N PRO A 374 7.20 -10.45 9.65
CA PRO A 374 5.83 -10.61 10.15
C PRO A 374 5.08 -9.30 10.32
N GLN A 375 5.77 -8.17 10.55
CA GLN A 375 5.16 -6.85 10.59
C GLN A 375 4.31 -6.56 9.34
N GLN A 376 4.70 -7.02 8.15
CA GLN A 376 3.94 -6.79 6.92
C GLN A 376 2.58 -7.51 6.92
N ILE A 377 2.44 -8.59 7.68
CA ILE A 377 1.19 -9.36 7.79
C ILE A 377 0.43 -8.96 9.04
N LEU A 378 1.09 -8.98 10.20
CA LEU A 378 0.48 -8.66 11.49
C LEU A 378 0.08 -7.19 11.60
N GLY A 379 0.82 -6.30 10.94
CA GLY A 379 0.51 -4.86 10.89
C GLY A 379 -0.53 -4.48 9.84
N SER A 380 -1.03 -5.44 9.04
CA SER A 380 -2.13 -5.17 8.09
C SER A 380 -3.52 -5.24 8.76
N GLY A 381 -3.60 -5.68 10.02
CA GLY A 381 -4.86 -5.69 10.78
C GLY A 381 -4.89 -4.58 11.83
N GLY A 382 -6.06 -4.00 12.09
CA GLY A 382 -6.23 -2.90 13.04
C GLY A 382 -6.09 -3.30 14.52
N TYR A 383 -5.94 -4.60 14.81
CA TYR A 383 -6.18 -5.17 16.14
C TYR A 383 -5.02 -5.98 16.73
N VAL A 384 -3.92 -6.26 16.00
CA VAL A 384 -2.78 -6.96 16.61
C VAL A 384 -1.99 -5.99 17.47
N SER A 385 -2.35 -5.96 18.75
CA SER A 385 -1.57 -5.33 19.79
C SER A 385 -1.25 -6.33 20.89
N TYR A 386 -0.06 -6.18 21.43
CA TYR A 386 0.39 -6.91 22.60
C TYR A 386 0.36 -5.98 23.80
N THR A 387 0.04 -6.52 24.96
CA THR A 387 0.01 -5.77 26.22
C THR A 387 1.07 -6.26 27.18
N ARG A 388 1.62 -5.35 27.98
CA ARG A 388 2.51 -5.65 29.10
C ARG A 388 1.99 -4.92 30.32
N ALA A 389 2.00 -5.55 31.48
CA ALA A 389 1.41 -4.99 32.70
C ALA A 389 2.03 -3.64 33.15
N ASP A 390 3.26 -3.38 32.71
CA ASP A 390 4.07 -2.20 32.99
C ASP A 390 4.24 -1.27 31.76
N SER A 391 3.51 -1.53 30.66
CA SER A 391 3.45 -0.63 29.50
C SER A 391 2.11 0.12 29.49
N PRO A 392 2.10 1.46 29.45
CA PRO A 392 0.86 2.23 29.34
C PRO A 392 0.24 2.19 27.94
N HIS A 393 1.00 1.77 26.92
CA HIS A 393 0.54 1.71 25.52
C HIS A 393 0.34 0.28 25.04
N GLN A 394 -0.53 0.16 24.03
CA GLN A 394 -0.57 -1.00 23.14
C GLN A 394 0.72 -1.09 22.33
N LEU A 395 1.21 -2.31 22.13
CA LEU A 395 2.48 -2.57 21.45
C LEU A 395 2.25 -3.30 20.15
N TYR A 396 2.78 -2.77 19.05
CA TYR A 396 2.56 -3.27 17.69
C TYR A 396 3.77 -4.04 17.19
N PRO A 397 3.58 -5.14 16.45
CA PRO A 397 4.67 -5.97 15.96
C PRO A 397 5.53 -5.25 14.92
N ILE A 398 6.85 -5.35 15.09
CA ILE A 398 7.86 -4.84 14.15
C ILE A 398 8.84 -5.91 13.67
N GLY A 399 8.76 -7.12 14.23
CA GLY A 399 9.55 -8.25 13.77
C GLY A 399 9.43 -9.47 14.67
N TYR A 400 10.22 -10.49 14.36
CA TYR A 400 10.24 -11.76 15.06
C TYR A 400 11.68 -12.23 15.27
N GLY A 401 11.90 -12.89 16.40
CA GLY A 401 13.20 -13.48 16.73
C GLY A 401 13.04 -14.75 17.56
N HIS A 402 14.16 -15.45 17.69
CA HIS A 402 14.29 -16.65 18.51
C HIS A 402 15.75 -16.74 18.98
N ALA A 403 15.98 -17.43 20.09
CA ALA A 403 17.33 -17.65 20.57
C ALA A 403 18.07 -18.61 19.60
N CYS A 404 19.20 -18.16 19.07
CA CYS A 404 20.09 -19.05 18.34
C CYS A 404 20.96 -19.81 19.35
N VAL A 405 20.99 -21.14 19.29
CA VAL A 405 22.00 -21.90 20.03
C VAL A 405 23.33 -21.60 19.37
N CYS A 406 24.13 -20.71 19.96
CA CYS A 406 25.55 -20.65 19.62
C CYS A 406 26.10 -22.06 19.83
N GLN A 407 26.46 -22.74 18.74
CA GLN A 407 27.21 -23.99 18.80
C GLN A 407 28.56 -23.63 19.43
N ASN A 408 28.69 -23.86 20.73
CA ASN A 408 29.94 -23.77 21.47
C ASN A 408 30.86 -24.94 21.12
#